data_AF-A0AA39X319-F1
#
_entry.id   AF-A0AA39X319-F1
#
_cell.length_a   1.000
_cell.length_b   1.000
_cell.length_c   1.000
_cell.angle_alpha   90.00
_cell.angle_beta   90.00
_cell.angle_gamma   90.00
#
_symmetry.space_group_name_H-M   'P 1'
#
loop_
_entity.id
_entity.type
_entity.pdbx_description
1 polymer ?
#
loop_
_entity_poly.entity_id
_entity_poly.type
_entity_poly.pdbx_seq_one_letter_code
_entity_poly.pdbx_strand_id
1 'polypeptide(L)'
;MASQQRSTSAAGTREKSYFEQQREELMAEIAMSFEHVLANINKLNRSLEAVITVGNEFSSVEALWSQFENVMGKEPEEVSDKSEAEGETSVGDQTEGASEA
;
A
#
# COMPACT_ATOMS: atom_id res chain seq x y z
N MET A 1 -29.32 2.71 -63.19
CA MET A 1 -28.29 2.50 -62.15
C MET A 1 -27.60 3.83 -61.92
N ALA A 2 -28.07 4.61 -60.94
CA ALA A 2 -27.50 5.91 -60.61
C ALA A 2 -26.67 5.76 -59.33
N SER A 3 -25.35 5.88 -59.47
CA SER A 3 -24.39 5.83 -58.37
C SER A 3 -24.51 7.10 -57.54
N GLN A 4 -25.01 6.99 -56.30
CA GLN A 4 -24.95 8.05 -55.32
C GLN A 4 -23.53 8.09 -54.73
N GLN A 5 -22.71 8.99 -55.27
CA GLN A 5 -21.45 9.38 -54.63
C GLN A 5 -21.80 10.22 -53.39
N ARG A 6 -21.77 9.59 -52.21
CA ARG A 6 -21.93 10.28 -50.93
C ARG A 6 -20.65 11.08 -50.67
N SER A 7 -20.68 12.38 -50.97
CA SER A 7 -19.59 13.31 -50.65
C SER A 7 -19.34 13.35 -49.14
N THR A 8 -18.37 12.59 -48.66
CA THR A 8 -17.80 12.68 -47.32
C THR A 8 -16.59 13.61 -47.35
N SER A 9 -16.82 14.91 -47.50
CA SER A 9 -15.72 15.90 -47.49
C SER A 9 -16.19 17.30 -47.15
N ALA A 10 -16.89 17.46 -46.02
CA ALA A 10 -17.24 18.77 -45.47
C ALA A 10 -17.23 18.83 -43.92
N ALA A 11 -16.51 17.90 -43.26
CA ALA A 11 -16.34 17.90 -41.81
C ALA A 11 -15.02 18.56 -41.35
N GLY A 12 -14.29 19.22 -42.27
CA GLY A 12 -12.90 19.63 -42.04
C GLY A 12 -12.65 21.07 -41.60
N THR A 13 -13.59 22.00 -41.73
CA THR A 13 -13.29 23.44 -41.49
C THR A 13 -14.51 24.23 -41.04
N ARG A 14 -15.24 23.76 -40.02
CA ARG A 14 -16.10 24.69 -39.27
C ARG A 14 -15.16 25.44 -38.33
N GLU A 15 -15.03 26.75 -38.54
CA GLU A 15 -14.32 27.60 -37.58
C GLU A 15 -14.92 27.34 -36.19
N LYS A 16 -14.07 26.96 -35.24
CA LYS A 16 -14.49 26.64 -33.88
C LYS A 16 -15.18 27.88 -33.31
N SER A 17 -16.38 27.68 -32.78
CA SER A 17 -17.09 28.76 -32.09
C SER A 17 -16.22 29.28 -30.93
N TYR A 18 -16.38 30.55 -30.56
CA TYR A 18 -15.69 31.15 -29.41
C TYR A 18 -15.78 30.26 -28.15
N PHE A 19 -16.95 29.67 -27.89
CA PHE A 19 -17.14 28.74 -26.78
C PHE A 19 -16.35 27.43 -26.92
N GLU A 20 -16.13 26.93 -28.13
CA GLU A 20 -15.34 25.72 -28.36
C GLU A 20 -13.85 25.98 -28.18
N GLN A 21 -13.35 27.15 -28.59
CA GLN A 21 -11.97 27.56 -28.33
C GLN A 21 -11.72 27.74 -26.83
N GLN A 22 -12.63 28.43 -26.13
CA GLN A 22 -12.51 28.62 -24.69
C GLN A 22 -12.62 27.30 -23.91
N ARG A 23 -13.46 26.36 -24.38
CA ARG A 23 -13.50 25.00 -23.82
C ARG A 23 -12.17 24.29 -24.00
N GLU A 24 -11.56 24.37 -25.18
CA GLU A 24 -10.28 23.72 -25.46
C GLU A 24 -9.15 24.30 -24.62
N GLU A 25 -9.13 25.62 -24.42
CA GLU A 25 -8.17 26.29 -23.54
C GLU A 25 -8.32 25.81 -22.08
N LEU A 26 -9.55 25.81 -21.55
CA LEU A 26 -9.83 25.29 -20.21
C LEU A 26 -9.49 23.80 -20.08
N MET A 27 -9.77 22.99 -21.11
CA MET A 27 -9.41 21.58 -21.11
C MET A 27 -7.89 21.37 -21.12
N ALA A 28 -7.14 22.20 -21.84
CA ALA A 28 -5.68 22.16 -21.84
C ALA A 28 -5.12 22.56 -20.47
N GLU A 29 -5.68 23.59 -19.84
CA GLU A 29 -5.31 23.99 -18.47
C GLU A 29 -5.59 22.88 -17.46
N ILE A 30 -6.77 22.26 -17.54
CA ILE A 30 -7.13 21.11 -16.71
C ILE A 30 -6.15 19.97 -16.93
N ALA A 31 -5.80 19.64 -18.17
CA ALA A 31 -4.83 18.58 -18.47
C ALA A 31 -3.46 18.85 -17.85
N MET A 32 -2.93 20.07 -18.00
CA MET A 32 -1.66 20.48 -17.36
C MET A 32 -1.74 20.38 -15.84
N SER A 33 -2.87 20.79 -15.23
CA SER A 33 -3.06 20.69 -13.79
C SER A 33 -3.08 19.23 -13.31
N PHE A 34 -3.65 18.31 -14.09
CA PHE A 34 -3.64 16.89 -13.79
C PHE A 34 -2.25 16.28 -13.90
N GLU A 35 -1.45 16.67 -14.91
CA GLU A 35 -0.06 16.23 -15.02
C GLU A 35 0.76 16.67 -13.80
N HIS A 36 0.55 17.91 -13.33
CA HIS A 36 1.17 18.40 -12.10
C HIS A 36 0.76 17.58 -10.87
N VAL A 37 -0.53 17.26 -10.73
CA VAL A 37 -1.01 16.41 -9.62
C VAL A 37 -0.39 15.00 -9.69
N LEU A 38 -0.32 14.39 -10.87
CA LEU A 38 0.29 13.08 -11.05
C LEU A 38 1.79 13.10 -10.70
N ALA A 39 2.52 14.12 -11.14
CA ALA A 39 3.92 14.31 -10.78
C ALA A 39 4.10 14.47 -9.25
N ASN A 40 3.21 15.23 -8.60
CA ASN A 40 3.23 15.43 -7.16
C ASN A 40 2.93 14.13 -6.39
N ILE A 41 1.97 13.33 -6.84
CA ILE A 41 1.65 12.02 -6.24
C ILE A 41 2.84 11.07 -6.36
N ASN A 42 3.48 11.01 -7.54
CA ASN A 42 4.67 10.18 -7.73
C ASN A 42 5.83 10.63 -6.82
N LYS A 43 6.01 11.93 -6.63
CA LYS A 43 7.00 12.47 -5.68
C LYS A 43 6.66 12.11 -4.24
N LEU A 44 5.39 12.23 -3.85
CA LEU A 44 4.92 11.86 -2.52
C LEU A 44 5.14 10.37 -2.24
N ASN A 45 4.80 9.50 -3.20
CA ASN A 45 4.99 8.06 -3.07
C ASN A 45 6.47 7.70 -2.82
N ARG A 46 7.41 8.25 -3.60
CA ARG A 46 8.86 8.08 -3.36
C ARG A 46 9.30 8.60 -1.99
N SER A 47 8.70 9.70 -1.53
CA SER A 47 9.02 10.23 -0.19
C SER A 47 8.52 9.31 0.92
N LEU A 48 7.36 8.65 0.75
CA LEU A 48 6.86 7.66 1.70
C LEU A 48 7.73 6.41 1.72
N GLU A 49 8.15 5.91 0.55
CA GLU A 49 9.09 4.78 0.47
C GLU A 49 10.42 5.10 1.16
N ALA A 50 10.95 6.32 0.97
CA ALA A 50 12.15 6.77 1.67
C ALA A 50 11.96 6.83 3.19
N VAL A 51 10.82 7.36 3.66
CA VAL A 51 10.49 7.41 5.10
C VAL A 51 10.33 6.01 5.68
N ILE A 52 9.65 5.08 4.99
CA ILE A 52 9.52 3.67 5.42
C ILE A 52 10.89 3.01 5.51
N THR A 53 11.75 3.23 4.51
CA THR A 53 13.12 2.70 4.50
C THR A 53 13.91 3.20 5.72
N VAL A 54 13.90 4.51 5.98
CA VAL A 54 14.54 5.09 7.18
C VAL A 54 13.90 4.57 8.47
N GLY A 55 12.58 4.36 8.49
CA GLY A 55 11.87 3.77 9.63
C GLY A 55 12.37 2.37 9.97
N ASN A 56 12.63 1.54 8.96
CA ASN A 56 13.18 0.19 9.16
C ASN A 56 14.58 0.20 9.75
N GLU A 57 15.40 1.21 9.46
CA GLU A 57 16.74 1.35 10.06
C GLU A 57 16.70 1.53 11.59
N PHE A 58 15.57 2.00 12.15
CA PHE A 58 15.38 2.09 13.60
C PHE A 58 15.04 0.75 14.27
N SER A 59 14.80 -0.34 13.53
CA SER A 59 14.55 -1.67 14.13
C SER A 59 15.74 -2.15 14.98
N SER A 60 16.97 -1.84 14.55
CA SER A 60 18.18 -2.13 15.34
C SER A 60 18.21 -1.35 16.66
N VAL A 61 17.74 -0.10 16.65
CA VAL A 61 17.64 0.75 17.83
C VAL A 61 16.55 0.23 18.76
N GLU A 62 15.39 -0.15 18.25
CA GLU A 62 14.32 -0.81 19.01
C GLU A 62 14.82 -2.08 19.74
N ALA A 63 15.56 -2.95 19.04
CA ALA A 63 16.14 -4.15 19.64
C ALA A 63 17.10 -3.82 20.78
N LEU A 64 17.91 -2.76 20.66
CA LEU A 64 18.81 -2.30 21.71
C LEU A 64 18.05 -1.76 22.92
N TRP A 65 16.97 -0.99 22.71
CA TRP A 65 16.13 -0.53 23.82
C TRP A 65 15.40 -1.67 24.51
N SER A 66 14.93 -2.67 23.76
CA SER A 66 14.36 -3.90 24.33
C SER A 66 15.40 -4.68 25.15
N GLN A 67 16.63 -4.80 24.66
CA GLN A 67 17.71 -5.44 25.42
C GLN A 67 18.05 -4.66 26.69
N PHE A 68 18.08 -3.32 26.61
CA PHE A 68 18.31 -2.46 27.77
C PHE A 68 17.18 -2.60 28.80
N GLU A 69 15.91 -2.56 28.39
CA GLU A 69 14.76 -2.78 29.26
C GLU A 69 14.83 -4.15 29.95
N ASN A 70 15.17 -5.21 29.20
CA ASN A 70 15.29 -6.55 29.75
C ASN A 70 16.46 -6.71 30.75
N VAL A 71 17.48 -5.85 30.67
CA VAL A 71 18.61 -5.81 31.62
C VAL A 71 18.28 -4.94 32.84
N MET A 72 17.55 -3.83 32.65
CA MET A 72 17.18 -2.91 33.73
C MET A 72 15.95 -3.36 34.51
N GLY A 73 15.06 -4.15 33.89
CA GLY A 73 13.86 -4.73 34.49
C GLY A 73 14.08 -6.11 35.11
N LYS A 74 15.25 -6.72 34.91
CA LYS A 74 15.66 -7.91 35.66
C LYS A 74 16.21 -7.48 37.02
N GLU A 75 15.39 -7.58 38.06
CA GLU A 75 15.93 -7.83 39.40
C GLU A 75 16.78 -9.11 39.36
N PRO A 76 17.86 -9.22 40.18
CA PRO A 76 18.69 -10.41 40.23
C PRO A 76 17.93 -11.54 40.94
N GLU A 77 16.89 -12.07 40.30
CA GLU A 77 16.29 -13.34 40.68
C GLU A 77 17.19 -14.47 40.20
N GLU A 78 17.46 -15.35 41.14
CA GLU A 78 18.50 -16.37 41.13
C GLU A 78 18.50 -17.24 39.87
N VAL A 79 19.70 -17.65 39.49
CA VAL A 79 19.95 -18.75 38.56
C VAL A 79 19.35 -20.03 39.16
N SER A 80 18.07 -20.29 38.95
CA SER A 80 17.48 -21.61 39.16
C SER A 80 17.57 -22.40 37.86
N ASP A 81 18.69 -23.08 37.80
CA ASP A 81 18.98 -24.20 36.89
C ASP A 81 17.83 -25.22 36.93
N LYS A 82 17.15 -25.41 35.80
CA LYS A 82 16.40 -26.64 35.49
C LYS A 82 16.47 -26.91 34.00
N SER A 83 17.65 -27.33 33.57
CA SER A 83 17.78 -28.34 32.52
C SER A 83 17.51 -29.73 33.11
N GLU A 84 17.22 -30.70 32.24
CA GLU A 84 16.87 -32.12 32.47
C GLU A 84 15.37 -32.43 32.68
N ALA A 85 14.73 -33.45 32.11
CA ALA A 85 14.84 -34.29 30.89
C ALA A 85 13.84 -35.46 31.11
N GLU A 86 13.22 -35.97 30.02
CA GLU A 86 12.55 -37.29 29.92
C GLU A 86 11.22 -37.45 30.71
N GLY A 87 10.18 -38.18 30.29
CA GLY A 87 9.93 -39.10 29.19
C GLY A 87 8.56 -39.78 29.43
N GLU A 88 7.94 -40.24 28.34
CA GLU A 88 6.90 -41.30 28.25
C GLU A 88 5.46 -41.13 28.81
N THR A 89 4.54 -40.98 27.83
CA THR A 89 3.29 -41.74 27.59
C THR A 89 2.33 -42.08 28.76
N SER A 90 1.08 -41.61 28.64
CA SER A 90 -0.07 -42.54 28.68
C SER A 90 -1.29 -41.95 27.97
N VAL A 91 -1.80 -42.76 27.04
CA VAL A 91 -3.04 -42.65 26.28
C VAL A 91 -4.26 -42.50 27.19
N GLY A 92 -5.23 -41.71 26.74
CA GLY A 92 -6.57 -41.60 27.31
C GLY A 92 -7.55 -41.04 26.26
N ASP A 93 -7.73 -41.79 25.18
CA ASP A 93 -8.86 -41.66 24.27
C ASP A 93 -10.16 -42.04 25.01
N GLN A 94 -11.18 -41.17 24.92
CA GLN A 94 -12.61 -41.53 24.94
C GLN A 94 -13.48 -40.34 24.51
N THR A 95 -13.67 -40.26 23.19
CA THR A 95 -14.96 -40.26 22.47
C THR A 95 -16.13 -39.35 22.89
N GLU A 96 -16.60 -38.59 21.88
CA GLU A 96 -18.00 -38.28 21.52
C GLU A 96 -18.82 -37.39 22.49
N GLY A 97 -19.60 -36.38 22.11
CA GLY A 97 -20.27 -36.03 20.86
C GLY A 97 -21.71 -35.62 21.20
N ALA A 98 -22.11 -34.37 20.91
CA ALA A 98 -23.51 -33.88 20.75
C ALA A 98 -23.45 -32.35 20.52
N SER A 99 -23.58 -31.85 19.29
CA SER A 99 -24.81 -31.58 18.53
C SER A 99 -25.75 -30.54 19.16
N GLU A 100 -25.93 -29.45 18.42
CA GLU A 100 -27.12 -28.59 18.28
C GLU A 100 -27.80 -27.99 19.52
N ALA A 101 -27.83 -26.64 19.56
CA ALA A 101 -29.07 -25.83 19.54
C ALA A 101 -28.75 -24.40 19.11
#